data_AF-A4BQZ8-F1
#
_entry.id   AF-A4BQZ8-F1
#
_cell.length_a   1.000
_cell.length_b   1.000
_cell.length_c   1.000
_cell.angle_alpha   90.00
_cell.angle_beta   90.00
_cell.angle_gamma   90.00
#
_symmetry.space_group_name_H-M   'P 1'
#
loop_
_entity.id
_entity.type
_entity.pdbx_description
1 polymer ?
#
loop_
_entity_poly.entity_id
_entity_poly.type
_entity_poly.pdbx_seq_one_letter_code
_entity_poly.pdbx_strand_id
1 'polypeptide(L)' 'MRTTLNIDDQLLLRAKAQAAVSGVTLAQLIEDALRESLSRRERVEERGRVRIITAKGTGTRPGIDLDHSPSLLDIMER' A
#
# COMPACT_ATOMS: atom_id res chain seq x y z
N MET A 1 -3.91 -24.09 -17.60
CA MET A 1 -2.96 -23.93 -18.73
C MET A 1 -1.55 -24.17 -18.20
N ARG A 2 -0.64 -24.81 -18.97
CA ARG A 2 0.76 -25.00 -18.55
C ARG A 2 1.63 -23.94 -19.22
N THR A 3 2.34 -23.17 -18.42
CA THR A 3 3.24 -22.10 -18.88
C THR A 3 4.63 -22.34 -18.32
N THR A 4 5.65 -22.16 -19.15
CA THR A 4 7.06 -22.18 -18.73
C THR A 4 7.53 -20.74 -18.57
N LEU A 5 8.20 -20.45 -17.46
CA LEU A 5 8.60 -19.10 -17.06
C LEU A 5 9.99 -19.14 -16.44
N ASN A 6 10.79 -18.10 -16.71
CA ASN A 6 12.10 -17.93 -16.08
C ASN A 6 11.92 -17.22 -14.74
N ILE A 7 12.43 -17.82 -13.67
CA ILE A 7 12.45 -17.26 -12.32
C ILE A 7 13.89 -17.30 -11.83
N ASP A 8 14.30 -16.24 -11.14
CA ASP A 8 15.57 -16.19 -10.43
C ASP A 8 15.69 -17.32 -9.39
N ASP A 9 16.86 -17.97 -9.33
CA ASP A 9 17.06 -19.15 -8.49
C ASP A 9 16.86 -18.87 -6.99
N GLN A 10 17.26 -17.68 -6.51
CA GLN A 10 17.06 -17.29 -5.11
C GLN A 10 15.57 -17.09 -4.81
N LEU A 11 14.83 -16.51 -5.75
CA LEU A 11 13.38 -16.37 -5.63
C LEU A 11 12.69 -17.74 -5.63
N LEU A 12 13.12 -18.66 -6.50
CA LEU A 12 12.57 -20.02 -6.55
C LEU A 12 12.81 -20.77 -5.22
N LEU A 13 14.01 -20.64 -4.64
CA LEU A 13 14.34 -21.27 -3.35
C LEU A 13 13.43 -20.74 -2.24
N ARG A 14 13.25 -19.41 -2.15
CA ARG A 14 12.37 -18.78 -1.16
C ARG A 14 10.92 -19.20 -1.34
N ALA A 15 10.43 -19.24 -2.58
CA ALA A 15 9.07 -19.67 -2.87
C ALA A 15 8.83 -21.12 -2.46
N LYS A 16 9.79 -22.02 -2.69
CA LYS A 16 9.71 -23.42 -2.23
C LYS A 16 9.67 -23.53 -0.71
N ALA A 17 10.52 -22.78 -0.02
CA ALA A 17 10.52 -22.76 1.45
C ALA A 17 9.17 -22.26 1.99
N GLN A 18 8.62 -21.19 1.42
CA GLN A 18 7.32 -20.65 1.80
C GLN A 18 6.19 -21.64 1.53
N ALA A 19 6.19 -22.30 0.36
CA ALA A 19 5.18 -23.30 0.02
C ALA A 19 5.20 -24.47 1.01
N ALA A 20 6.39 -24.94 1.41
CA ALA A 20 6.55 -25.99 2.41
C ALA A 20 6.03 -25.57 3.80
N VAL A 21 6.34 -24.35 4.24
CA VAL A 21 5.85 -23.79 5.51
C VAL A 21 4.33 -23.65 5.51
N SER A 22 3.75 -23.19 4.39
CA SER A 22 2.31 -22.99 4.22
C SER A 22 1.54 -24.29 3.91
N GLY A 23 2.23 -25.42 3.71
CA GLY A 23 1.60 -26.70 3.39
C GLY A 23 0.90 -26.74 2.01
N VAL A 24 1.31 -25.88 1.08
CA VAL A 24 0.72 -25.78 -0.27
C VAL A 24 1.75 -26.13 -1.34
N THR A 25 1.28 -26.38 -2.56
CA THR A 25 2.20 -26.59 -3.69
C THR A 25 2.81 -25.27 -4.16
N LEU A 26 4.01 -25.33 -4.75
CA LEU A 26 4.64 -24.16 -5.37
C LEU A 26 3.75 -23.54 -6.46
N ALA A 27 3.04 -24.37 -7.22
CA ALA A 27 2.12 -23.90 -8.26
C ALA A 27 0.97 -23.08 -7.68
N GLN A 28 0.34 -23.55 -6.60
CA GLN A 28 -0.71 -22.80 -5.91
C GLN A 28 -0.19 -21.48 -5.36
N LEU A 29 0.98 -21.48 -4.70
CA LEU A 29 1.60 -20.26 -4.20
C LEU A 29 1.85 -19.22 -5.30
N ILE A 30 2.34 -19.67 -6.47
CA ILE A 30 2.57 -18.80 -7.63
C ILE A 30 1.25 -18.27 -8.19
N GLU A 31 0.21 -19.11 -8.28
CA GLU A 31 -1.10 -18.69 -8.78
C GLU A 31 -1.74 -17.64 -7.86
N ASP A 32 -1.68 -17.86 -6.54
CA ASP A 32 -2.22 -16.94 -5.54
C ASP A 32 -1.49 -15.59 -5.59
N ALA A 33 -0.15 -15.61 -5.67
CA ALA A 33 0.66 -14.40 -5.80
C ALA A 33 0.34 -13.61 -7.08
N LEU A 34 0.13 -14.29 -8.20
CA LEU A 34 -0.26 -13.65 -9.46
C LEU A 34 -1.65 -13.02 -9.35
N ARG A 35 -2.61 -13.73 -8.76
CA ARG A 35 -3.97 -13.22 -8.55
C ARG A 35 -3.95 -11.98 -7.65
N GLU A 36 -3.24 -12.03 -6.53
CA GLU A 36 -3.12 -10.88 -5.62
C GLU A 36 -2.47 -9.69 -6.31
N SER A 37 -1.39 -9.91 -7.08
CA SER A 37 -0.68 -8.85 -7.81
C SER A 37 -1.58 -8.13 -8.81
N LEU A 38 -2.36 -8.88 -9.59
CA LEU A 38 -3.31 -8.32 -10.56
C LEU A 38 -4.44 -7.55 -9.88
N SER A 39 -5.07 -8.14 -8.84
CA SER A 39 -6.15 -7.46 -8.10
C SER A 39 -5.67 -6.23 -7.33
N ARG A 40 -4.42 -6.25 -6.81
CA ARG A 40 -3.83 -5.08 -6.16
C ARG A 40 -3.64 -3.95 -7.15
N ARG A 41 -3.23 -4.25 -8.39
CA ARG A 41 -3.07 -3.25 -9.44
C ARG A 41 -4.41 -2.63 -9.83
N GLU A 42 -5.46 -3.44 -10.00
CA GLU A 42 -6.82 -2.94 -10.26
C GLU A 42 -7.30 -1.98 -9.17
N ARG A 43 -7.13 -2.33 -7.89
CA ARG A 43 -7.52 -1.45 -6.77
C ARG A 43 -6.74 -0.14 -6.71
N VAL A 44 -5.49 -0.13 -7.13
CA VAL A 44 -4.68 1.11 -7.17
C VAL A 44 -5.16 2.02 -8.30
N GLU A 45 -5.52 1.46 -9.46
CA GLU A 45 -6.10 2.20 -10.57
C GLU A 45 -7.50 2.75 -10.22
N GLU A 46 -8.31 1.98 -9.48
CA GLU A 46 -9.64 2.41 -9.00
C GLU A 46 -9.60 3.52 -7.95
N ARG A 47 -8.49 3.64 -7.20
CA ARG A 47 -8.30 4.74 -6.26
C ARG A 47 -8.04 6.02 -7.03
N GLY A 48 -9.13 6.69 -7.42
CA GLY A 48 -9.09 8.02 -8.00
C GLY A 48 -8.20 8.96 -7.20
N ARG A 49 -7.46 9.83 -7.89
CA ARG A 49 -6.58 10.81 -7.25
C ARG A 49 -7.36 11.61 -6.21
N VAL A 50 -6.99 11.47 -4.95
CA VAL A 50 -7.55 12.32 -3.88
C VAL A 50 -6.99 13.72 -4.07
N ARG A 51 -7.87 14.67 -4.41
CA ARG A 51 -7.50 16.09 -4.41
C ARG A 51 -7.48 16.58 -2.96
N ILE A 52 -6.28 16.72 -2.40
CA ILE A 52 -6.12 17.36 -1.10
C ILE A 52 -6.55 18.82 -1.23
N ILE A 53 -7.49 19.24 -0.39
CA ILE A 53 -7.88 20.66 -0.29
C ILE A 53 -6.75 21.35 0.46
N THR A 54 -5.95 22.15 -0.25
CA THR A 54 -4.88 22.94 0.35
C THR A 54 -5.31 24.40 0.49
N ALA A 55 -4.91 25.03 1.59
CA ALA A 55 -4.97 26.48 1.74
C ALA A 55 -3.70 27.10 1.16
N LYS A 56 -3.82 28.26 0.49
CA LYS A 56 -2.66 29.04 0.02
C LYS A 56 -2.06 29.82 1.21
N GLY A 57 -0.74 29.97 1.26
CA GLY A 57 -0.04 30.75 2.28
C GLY A 57 1.41 30.32 2.46
N THR A 58 2.16 31.02 3.31
CA THR A 58 3.56 30.72 3.64
C THR A 58 3.72 29.84 4.88
N GLY A 59 2.62 29.47 5.54
CA GLY A 59 2.62 28.68 6.76
C GLY A 59 1.45 29.02 7.66
N THR A 60 1.51 28.57 8.91
CA THR A 60 0.54 28.91 9.94
C THR A 60 0.72 30.36 10.41
N ARG A 61 -0.32 30.94 11.01
CA ARG A 61 -0.16 32.24 11.69
C ARG A 61 0.77 32.03 12.90
N PRO A 62 1.58 33.03 13.29
CA PRO A 62 2.41 32.95 14.49
C PRO A 62 1.60 32.56 15.72
N GLY A 63 2.09 31.59 16.49
CA GLY A 63 1.41 31.08 17.68
C GLY A 63 0.33 30.03 17.41
N ILE A 64 0.07 29.66 16.15
CA ILE A 64 -0.79 28.53 15.79
C ILE A 64 0.07 27.30 15.57
N ASP A 65 -0.13 26.32 16.45
CA ASP A 65 0.36 24.96 16.30
C ASP A 65 -0.78 24.06 15.78
N LEU A 66 -0.62 23.48 14.59
CA LEU A 66 -1.62 22.60 13.99
C LEU A 66 -1.64 21.21 14.64
N ASP A 67 -0.56 20.82 15.34
CA ASP A 67 -0.45 19.52 15.99
C ASP A 67 -1.08 19.54 17.40
N HIS A 68 -1.46 20.71 17.90
CA HIS A 68 -2.07 20.89 19.21
C HIS A 68 -3.57 21.25 19.11
N SER A 69 -4.42 20.22 19.00
CA SER A 69 -5.86 20.36 18.76
C SER A 69 -6.62 21.24 19.76
N PRO A 70 -6.35 21.21 21.10
CA PRO A 70 -7.08 22.05 22.05
C PRO A 70 -6.86 23.54 21.83
N SER A 71 -5.59 23.97 21.66
CA SER A 71 -5.25 25.38 21.45
C SER A 71 -5.79 25.92 20.13
N LEU A 72 -5.88 25.06 19.11
CA LEU A 72 -6.46 25.41 17.82
C LEU A 72 -7.97 25.67 17.94
N LEU A 73 -8.68 24.81 18.67
CA LEU A 73 -10.13 24.93 18.86
C LEU A 73 -10.50 26.22 19.61
N ASP A 74 -9.77 26.55 20.69
CA ASP A 74 -9.97 27.77 21.47
C ASP A 74 -9.83 29.06 20.63
N ILE A 75 -8.96 29.04 19.61
CA ILE A 75 -8.76 30.16 18.68
C ILE A 75 -9.89 30.24 17.65
N MET A 76 -10.48 29.10 17.26
CA MET A 76 -11.52 29.02 16.24
C MET A 76 -12.91 29.35 16.77
N GLU A 77 -13.21 29.05 18.04
CA GLU A 77 -14.53 29.27 18.66
C GLU A 77 -14.68 30.64 19.34
N ARG A 78 -13.75 31.56 19.08
CA ARG A 78 -13.76 32.93 19.60
C ARG A 78 -14.38 33.91 18.62
#